data_AF-K9QZH1-F1
#
_entry.id   AF-K9QZH1-F1
#
_cell.length_a   1.000
_cell.length_b   1.000
_cell.length_c   1.000
_cell.angle_alpha   90.00
_cell.angle_beta   90.00
_cell.angle_gamma   90.00
#
_symmetry.space_group_name_H-M   'P 1'
#
loop_
_entity.id
_entity.type
_entity.pdbx_description
1 polymer ?
#
loop_
_entity_poly.entity_id
_entity_poly.type
_entity_poly.pdbx_seq_one_letter_code
_entity_poly.pdbx_strand_id
1 'polypeptide(L)'
;MSKALIEDIFYDPEWSEDATFPATDNDLLILTQQLSNQEVPPKVFFQAIAIAAYDCASAFRYANNYLDSVKRKHKRKNILMLRKCWDKFDQN
;
A
#
# COMPACT_ATOMS: atom_id res chain seq x y z
N MET A 1 38.50 1.25 -0.30
CA MET A 1 37.64 2.25 0.37
C MET A 1 36.81 2.97 -0.70
N SER A 2 35.72 2.34 -1.15
CA SER A 2 34.81 2.90 -2.16
C SER A 2 33.74 3.74 -1.47
N LYS A 3 33.76 5.05 -1.74
CA LYS A 3 32.71 5.99 -1.31
C LYS A 3 31.47 5.72 -2.15
N ALA A 4 30.39 5.24 -1.52
CA ALA A 4 29.07 5.19 -2.14
C ALA A 4 28.46 6.59 -2.07
N LEU A 5 28.33 7.24 -3.23
CA LEU A 5 27.53 8.44 -3.42
C LEU A 5 26.07 7.96 -3.41
N ILE A 6 25.38 8.17 -2.29
CA ILE A 6 23.93 7.96 -2.21
C ILE A 6 23.31 9.18 -2.87
N GLU A 7 22.70 8.94 -4.03
CA GLU A 7 21.96 9.92 -4.80
C GLU A 7 20.83 10.49 -3.95
N ASP A 8 20.90 11.80 -3.81
CA ASP A 8 19.98 12.65 -3.07
C ASP A 8 18.70 12.81 -3.90
N ILE A 9 17.81 11.82 -3.85
CA ILE A 9 16.46 11.93 -4.42
C ILE A 9 15.55 12.50 -3.32
N PHE A 10 15.79 13.76 -2.95
CA PHE A 10 14.74 14.57 -2.34
C PHE A 10 13.71 14.85 -3.43
N TYR A 11 12.74 13.96 -3.50
CA TYR A 11 11.47 14.16 -4.19
C TYR A 11 10.82 15.38 -3.52
N ASP A 12 10.93 16.54 -4.16
CA ASP A 12 10.15 17.74 -3.84
C ASP A 12 8.72 17.45 -4.29
N PRO A 13 7.77 17.16 -3.39
CA PRO A 13 6.40 17.05 -3.77
C PRO A 13 5.88 18.48 -3.70
N GLU A 14 5.66 19.06 -4.87
CA GLU A 14 4.79 20.21 -5.08
C GLU A 14 3.40 19.82 -4.56
N TRP A 15 3.22 19.84 -3.24
CA TRP A 15 1.94 19.68 -2.57
C TRP A 15 1.20 20.96 -2.85
N SER A 16 0.50 21.01 -3.99
CA SER A 16 -0.67 21.84 -4.14
C SER A 16 -1.46 21.71 -2.84
N GLU A 17 -1.71 22.83 -2.17
CA GLU A 17 -2.53 22.93 -0.96
C GLU A 17 -3.98 22.52 -1.31
N ASP A 18 -4.19 21.24 -1.59
CA ASP A 18 -5.52 20.64 -1.57
C ASP A 18 -5.98 20.78 -0.13
N ALA A 19 -7.03 21.57 0.06
CA ALA A 19 -7.61 21.79 1.37
C ALA A 19 -7.89 20.43 2.02
N THR A 20 -7.06 20.05 2.98
CA THR A 20 -7.16 18.78 3.68
C THR A 20 -8.30 18.87 4.67
N PHE A 21 -9.34 18.09 4.41
CA PHE A 21 -10.47 17.97 5.32
C PHE A 21 -10.41 16.65 6.07
N PRO A 22 -10.73 16.66 7.38
CA PRO A 22 -10.91 15.42 8.12
C PRO A 22 -12.04 14.60 7.49
N ALA A 23 -11.92 13.28 7.60
CA ALA A 23 -12.92 12.34 7.12
C ALA A 23 -14.25 12.51 7.88
N THR A 24 -15.35 12.46 7.14
CA THR A 24 -16.68 12.35 7.73
C THR A 24 -16.93 10.93 8.23
N ASP A 25 -17.96 10.72 9.07
CA ASP A 25 -18.34 9.39 9.54
C ASP A 25 -18.63 8.41 8.39
N ASN A 26 -19.22 8.91 7.31
CA ASN A 26 -19.47 8.11 6.10
C ASN A 26 -18.17 7.67 5.43
N ASP A 27 -17.18 8.56 5.34
CA ASP A 27 -15.88 8.26 4.76
C ASP A 27 -15.13 7.20 5.60
N LEU A 28 -15.18 7.33 6.92
CA LEU A 28 -14.62 6.34 7.85
C LEU A 28 -15.30 4.97 7.67
N LEU A 29 -16.62 4.94 7.50
CA LEU A 29 -17.35 3.69 7.26
C LEU A 29 -16.92 3.02 5.94
N ILE A 30 -16.77 3.80 4.87
CA ILE A 30 -16.28 3.27 3.57
C ILE A 30 -14.84 2.76 3.70
N LEU A 31 -13.96 3.53 4.34
CA LEU A 31 -12.55 3.18 4.51
C LEU A 31 -12.39 1.92 5.36
N THR A 32 -13.14 1.80 6.46
CA THR A 32 -13.12 0.61 7.31
C THR A 32 -13.65 -0.62 6.58
N GLN A 33 -14.76 -0.50 5.82
CA GLN A 33 -15.30 -1.59 5.01
C GLN A 33 -14.32 -2.08 3.94
N GLN A 34 -13.59 -1.16 3.29
CA GLN A 34 -12.57 -1.51 2.30
C GLN A 34 -11.43 -2.33 2.92
N LEU A 35 -10.97 -1.93 4.10
CA LEU A 35 -9.86 -2.61 4.79
C LEU A 35 -10.30 -3.93 5.43
N SER A 36 -11.54 -4.05 5.92
CA SER A 36 -12.05 -5.29 6.51
C SER A 36 -12.16 -6.42 5.48
N ASN A 37 -12.44 -6.09 4.21
CA ASN A 37 -12.60 -7.07 3.13
C ASN A 37 -11.30 -7.83 2.77
N GLN A 38 -10.14 -7.41 3.26
CA GLN A 38 -8.83 -7.92 2.84
C GLN A 38 -7.93 -8.39 4.01
N GLU A 39 -8.49 -8.68 5.19
CA GLU A 39 -7.75 -9.12 6.39
C GLU A 39 -6.50 -8.26 6.65
N VAL A 40 -6.68 -6.94 6.57
CA VAL A 40 -5.56 -6.00 6.65
C VAL A 40 -4.95 -6.03 8.06
N PRO A 41 -3.61 -5.97 8.20
CA PRO A 41 -2.96 -5.90 9.50
C PRO A 41 -3.45 -4.71 10.32
N PRO A 42 -3.69 -4.87 11.64
CA PRO A 42 -4.22 -3.81 12.49
C PRO A 42 -3.41 -2.51 12.43
N LYS A 43 -2.08 -2.62 12.26
CA LYS A 43 -1.18 -1.47 12.12
C LYS A 43 -1.56 -0.57 10.93
N VAL A 44 -1.87 -1.17 9.78
CA VAL A 44 -2.24 -0.44 8.56
C VAL A 44 -3.62 0.19 8.73
N PHE A 45 -4.53 -0.52 9.39
CA PHE A 45 -5.86 -0.01 9.71
C PHE A 45 -5.80 1.24 10.60
N PHE A 46 -5.10 1.17 11.74
CA PHE A 46 -4.94 2.32 12.63
C PHE A 46 -4.20 3.48 11.98
N GLN A 47 -3.22 3.20 11.12
CA GLN A 47 -2.52 4.23 10.38
C GLN A 47 -3.45 4.95 9.39
N ALA A 48 -4.31 4.21 8.68
CA ALA A 48 -5.29 4.82 7.79
C ALA A 48 -6.30 5.70 8.54
N ILE A 49 -6.78 5.26 9.71
CA ILE A 49 -7.66 6.07 10.57
C ILE A 49 -6.95 7.34 11.07
N ALA A 50 -5.69 7.21 11.51
CA ALA A 50 -4.91 8.36 11.97
C ALA A 50 -4.72 9.40 10.87
N ILE A 51 -4.53 8.97 9.62
CA ILE A 51 -4.46 9.88 8.46
C ILE A 51 -5.85 10.49 8.19
N ALA A 52 -6.92 9.68 8.23
CA ALA A 52 -8.28 10.13 7.97
C ALA A 52 -8.75 11.24 8.92
N ALA A 53 -8.21 11.30 10.14
CA ALA A 53 -8.48 12.36 11.10
C ALA A 53 -8.02 13.76 10.64
N TYR A 54 -7.11 13.84 9.65
CA TYR A 54 -6.57 15.10 9.13
C TYR A 54 -6.81 15.26 7.63
N ASP A 55 -6.71 14.17 6.87
CA ASP A 55 -6.89 14.16 5.43
C ASP A 55 -7.54 12.84 4.98
N CYS A 56 -8.82 12.95 4.64
CA CYS A 56 -9.62 11.87 4.10
C CYS A 56 -9.02 11.28 2.81
N ALA A 57 -8.61 12.12 1.86
CA ALA A 57 -8.11 11.68 0.57
C ALA A 57 -6.80 10.90 0.72
N SER A 58 -5.88 11.39 1.56
CA SER A 58 -4.64 10.68 1.86
C SER A 58 -4.88 9.34 2.53
N ALA A 59 -5.89 9.22 3.40
CA ALA A 59 -6.23 7.95 4.03
C ALA A 59 -6.67 6.90 3.02
N PHE A 60 -7.52 7.28 2.06
CA PHE A 60 -7.93 6.40 0.96
C PHE A 60 -6.77 6.04 0.05
N ARG A 61 -5.88 7.00 -0.29
CA ARG A 61 -4.68 6.71 -1.09
C ARG A 61 -3.76 5.73 -0.37
N TYR A 62 -3.56 5.89 0.93
CA TYR A 62 -2.77 4.97 1.76
C TYR A 62 -3.37 3.56 1.75
N ALA A 63 -4.68 3.43 1.99
CA ALA A 63 -5.40 2.16 1.97
C ALA A 63 -5.29 1.46 0.59
N ASN A 64 -5.56 2.19 -0.50
CA ASN A 64 -5.48 1.66 -1.86
C ASN A 64 -4.07 1.19 -2.22
N ASN A 65 -3.04 1.98 -1.90
CA ASN A 65 -1.65 1.62 -2.13
C ASN A 65 -1.27 0.32 -1.39
N TYR A 66 -1.76 0.16 -0.16
CA TYR A 66 -1.55 -1.07 0.58
C TYR A 66 -2.21 -2.28 -0.11
N LEU A 67 -3.49 -2.18 -0.46
CA LEU A 67 -4.23 -3.25 -1.14
C LEU A 67 -3.58 -3.65 -2.47
N ASP A 68 -3.14 -2.68 -3.26
CA ASP A 68 -2.44 -2.94 -4.52
C ASP A 68 -1.08 -3.59 -4.30
N SER A 69 -0.38 -3.25 -3.21
CA SER A 69 0.85 -3.93 -2.83
C SER A 69 0.61 -5.40 -2.47
N VAL A 70 -0.49 -5.70 -1.76
CA VAL A 70 -0.87 -7.07 -1.39
C VAL A 70 -1.23 -7.88 -2.64
N LYS A 71 -2.06 -7.33 -3.53
CA LYS A 71 -2.39 -7.96 -4.83
C LYS A 71 -1.14 -8.27 -5.66
N ARG A 72 -0.22 -7.30 -5.77
CA ARG A 72 1.06 -7.50 -6.49
C ARG A 72 1.94 -8.56 -5.84
N LYS A 73 2.02 -8.60 -4.51
CA LYS A 73 2.75 -9.65 -3.78
C LYS A 73 2.14 -11.03 -4.03
N HIS A 74 0.82 -11.17 -3.99
CA HIS A 74 0.12 -12.42 -4.28
C HIS A 74 0.39 -12.90 -5.72
N LYS A 75 0.31 -12.00 -6.70
CA LYS A 75 0.64 -12.30 -8.11
C LYS A 75 2.08 -12.79 -8.27
N ARG A 76 3.05 -12.12 -7.62
CA ARG A 76 4.46 -12.54 -7.64
C ARG A 76 4.68 -13.92 -7.01
N LYS A 77 4.03 -14.20 -5.87
CA LYS A 77 4.08 -15.53 -5.24
C LYS A 77 3.54 -16.62 -6.17
N ASN A 78 2.40 -16.38 -6.82
CA ASN A 78 1.82 -17.35 -7.76
C ASN A 78 2.71 -17.61 -8.98
N ILE A 79 3.35 -16.57 -9.54
CA ILE A 79 4.29 -16.74 -10.67
C ILE A 79 5.53 -17.54 -10.23
N LEU A 80 6.06 -17.27 -9.02
CA LEU A 80 7.20 -18.02 -8.48
C LEU A 80 6.84 -19.49 -8.20
N MET A 81 5.66 -19.75 -7.66
CA MET A 81 5.15 -21.11 -7.44
C MET A 81 4.95 -21.85 -8.76
N LEU A 82 4.39 -21.15 -9.77
CA LEU A 82 4.26 -21.70 -11.10
C LEU A 82 5.65 -22.08 -11.64
N ARG A 83 6.61 -21.15 -11.69
CA ARG A 83 7.97 -21.43 -12.20
C ARG A 83 8.65 -22.62 -11.51
N LYS A 84 8.56 -22.72 -10.18
CA LYS A 84 9.06 -23.87 -9.42
C LYS A 84 8.38 -25.20 -9.77
N CYS A 85 7.13 -25.16 -10.22
CA CYS A 85 6.41 -26.34 -10.70
C CYS A 85 6.96 -26.80 -12.05
N TRP A 86 7.23 -25.88 -12.98
CA TRP A 86 7.81 -26.19 -14.29
C TRP A 86 9.23 -26.75 -14.18
N ASP A 87 10.07 -26.19 -13.31
CA ASP A 87 11.44 -26.69 -13.09
C ASP A 87 11.49 -28.16 -12.59
N LYS A 88 10.38 -28.68 -12.03
CA LYS A 88 10.29 -30.09 -11.58
C LYS A 88 9.89 -31.06 -12.70
N PHE A 89 9.28 -30.59 -13.79
CA PHE A 89 8.90 -31.45 -14.92
C PHE A 89 10.05 -31.71 -15.88
N ASP A 90 11.03 -30.80 -15.96
CA ASP A 90 12.19 -30.94 -16.86
C ASP A 90 13.31 -31.86 -16.29
N GLN A 91 13.16 -32.39 -15.06
CA GLN A 91 14.16 -33.26 -14.42
C GLN A 91 13.85 -34.77 -14.54
N ASN A 92 12.95 -35.18 -15.43
CA ASN A 92 12.56 -36.59 -15.62
C ASN A 92 12.87 -37.11 -17.02
#